data_AF-A0A0U2W820-F1
#
_entry.id   AF-A0A0U2W820-F1
#
_cell.length_a   1.000
_cell.length_b   1.000
_cell.length_c   1.000
_cell.angle_alpha   90.00
_cell.angle_beta   90.00
_cell.angle_gamma   90.00
#
_symmetry.space_group_name_H-M   'P 1'
#
loop_
_entity.id
_entity.type
_entity.pdbx_description
1 polymer ?
#
loop_
_entity_poly.entity_id
_entity_poly.type
_entity_poly.pdbx_seq_one_letter_code
_entity_poly.pdbx_strand_id
1 'polypeptide(L)' 'MAIKGQKFKTYSEEMKAEAIRLHAEEKWTYGQINEHLGIQDKQRMKKWMKKYRENVSERQLS' A
#
# COMPACT_ATOMS: atom_id res chain seq x y z
N MET A 1 17.64 -13.93 9.60
CA MET A 1 17.09 -14.55 10.82
C MET A 1 15.71 -13.98 11.07
N ALA A 2 14.66 -14.80 11.05
CA ALA A 2 13.31 -14.34 11.39
C ALA A 2 13.14 -14.41 12.92
N ILE A 3 12.82 -13.29 13.55
CA ILE A 3 12.69 -13.20 15.01
C ILE A 3 11.37 -13.87 15.41
N LYS A 4 11.46 -14.92 16.24
CA LYS A 4 10.28 -15.63 16.79
C LYS A 4 9.41 -14.62 17.54
N GLY A 5 8.18 -14.42 17.07
CA GLY A 5 7.25 -13.42 17.62
C GLY A 5 7.03 -12.17 16.76
N GLN A 6 7.69 -12.05 15.59
CA GLN A 6 7.39 -10.99 14.65
C GLN A 6 5.97 -11.16 14.08
N LYS A 7 5.00 -10.44 14.67
CA LYS A 7 3.66 -10.32 14.12
C LYS A 7 3.76 -9.46 12.86
N PHE A 8 3.76 -10.10 11.70
CA PHE A 8 3.55 -9.37 10.45
C PHE A 8 2.16 -8.75 10.53
N LYS A 9 2.06 -7.42 10.56
CA LYS A 9 0.79 -6.74 10.33
C LYS A 9 0.32 -7.15 8.94
N THR A 10 -0.66 -8.05 8.90
CA THR A 10 -1.35 -8.44 7.68
C THR A 10 -2.30 -7.31 7.33
N TYR A 11 -1.93 -6.54 6.32
CA TYR A 11 -2.82 -5.56 5.73
C TYR A 11 -3.75 -6.29 4.76
N SER A 12 -5.05 -6.15 4.95
CA SER A 12 -6.06 -6.70 4.04
C SER A 12 -5.91 -6.07 2.64
N GLU A 13 -6.37 -6.79 1.61
CA GLU A 13 -6.40 -6.23 0.25
C GLU A 13 -7.28 -4.98 0.17
N GLU A 14 -8.36 -4.92 0.95
CA GLU A 14 -9.22 -3.73 1.06
C GLU A 14 -8.45 -2.49 1.51
N MET A 15 -7.62 -2.61 2.56
CA MET A 15 -6.82 -1.49 3.04
C MET A 15 -5.79 -1.05 2.01
N LYS A 16 -5.23 -1.99 1.23
CA LYS A 16 -4.30 -1.66 0.14
C LYS A 16 -5.02 -0.91 -0.98
N ALA A 17 -6.21 -1.38 -1.36
CA ALA A 17 -7.03 -0.76 -2.40
C ALA A 17 -7.46 0.65 -2.00
N GLU A 18 -7.89 0.84 -0.75
CA GLU A 18 -8.26 2.16 -0.22
C GLU A 18 -7.08 3.12 -0.22
N ALA A 19 -5.89 2.67 0.21
CA ALA A 19 -4.67 3.47 0.17
C ALA A 19 -4.32 3.95 -1.25
N ILE A 20 -4.47 3.06 -2.24
CA ILE A 20 -4.23 3.38 -3.66
C ILE A 20 -5.30 4.34 -4.18
N ARG A 21 -6.58 4.15 -3.83
CA ARG A 21 -7.70 5.03 -4.20
C ARG A 21 -7.47 6.46 -3.69
N LEU A 22 -7.13 6.62 -2.41
CA LEU A 22 -6.83 7.92 -1.79
C LEU A 22 -5.69 8.65 -2.51
N HIS A 23 -4.67 7.91 -2.97
CA HIS A 23 -3.59 8.51 -3.75
C HIS A 23 -4.01 8.87 -5.18
N ALA A 24 -4.76 7.98 -5.85
CA ALA A 24 -5.12 8.12 -7.26
C ALA A 24 -6.20 9.19 -7.49
N GLU A 25 -7.27 9.13 -6.71
CA GLU A 25 -8.46 9.98 -6.81
C GLU A 25 -8.26 11.29 -6.05
N GLU A 26 -7.93 11.23 -4.75
CA GLU A 26 -7.87 12.41 -3.89
C GLU A 26 -6.49 13.09 -3.88
N LYS A 27 -5.49 12.52 -4.57
CA LYS A 27 -4.10 13.02 -4.63
C LYS A 27 -3.42 13.15 -3.27
N TRP A 28 -3.81 12.31 -2.30
CA TRP A 28 -3.17 12.32 -0.99
C TRP A 28 -1.70 11.90 -1.06
N THR A 29 -0.89 12.51 -0.21
CA THR A 29 0.51 12.11 -0.04
C THR A 29 0.63 10.80 0.75
N TYR A 30 1.74 10.09 0.58
CA TYR A 30 1.98 8.86 1.34
C TYR A 30 1.98 9.08 2.86
N GLY A 31 2.36 10.28 3.33
CA GLY A 31 2.30 10.65 4.74
C GLY A 31 0.86 10.68 5.25
N GLN A 32 -0.02 11.40 4.55
CA GLN A 32 -1.44 11.53 4.91
C GLN A 32 -2.14 10.17 4.91
N ILE A 33 -1.88 9.34 3.89
CA ILE A 33 -2.47 8.00 3.81
C ILE A 33 -1.98 7.12 4.97
N ASN A 34 -0.69 7.18 5.29
CA ASN A 34 -0.13 6.40 6.39
C ASN A 34 -0.71 6.82 7.75
N GLU A 35 -0.90 8.12 7.97
CA GLU A 35 -1.52 8.65 9.19
C GLU A 35 -2.99 8.20 9.29
N HIS A 36 -3.75 8.36 8.20
CA HIS A 36 -5.16 7.99 8.13
C HIS A 36 -5.40 6.49 8.31
N LEU A 37 -4.55 5.65 7.73
CA LEU A 37 -4.65 4.19 7.81
C LEU A 37 -3.89 3.59 9.00
N GLY A 38 -3.28 4.41 9.87
CA GLY A 38 -2.48 3.93 11.01
C GLY A 38 -1.25 3.10 10.62
N ILE A 39 -0.70 3.33 9.42
CA ILE A 39 0.47 2.64 8.89
C ILE A 39 1.73 3.32 9.41
N GLN A 40 2.42 2.64 10.33
CA GLN A 40 3.69 3.13 10.87
C GLN A 40 4.87 2.99 9.88
N ASP A 41 4.76 2.06 8.93
CA ASP A 41 5.83 1.75 7.98
C ASP A 41 5.75 2.67 6.74
N LYS A 42 6.57 3.73 6.75
CA LYS A 42 6.65 4.72 5.66
C LYS A 42 7.04 4.13 4.29
N GLN A 43 7.69 2.95 4.27
CA GLN A 43 8.07 2.28 3.02
C GLN A 43 6.97 1.37 2.48
N ARG A 44 5.95 1.07 3.28
CA ARG A 44 4.85 0.17 2.91
C ARG A 44 4.10 0.68 1.69
N MET A 45 3.80 1.98 1.66
CA MET A 45 3.06 2.61 0.58
C MET A 45 3.80 2.55 -0.76
N LYS A 46 5.14 2.68 -0.75
CA LYS A 46 5.97 2.52 -1.94
C LYS A 46 5.88 1.10 -2.51
N LYS A 47 5.88 0.07 -1.65
CA LYS A 47 5.74 -1.33 -2.07
C LYS A 47 4.37 -1.59 -2.70
N TRP A 48 3.30 -1.08 -2.10
CA TRP A 48 1.95 -1.22 -2.64
C TRP A 48 1.79 -0.52 -3.99
N MET A 49 2.26 0.72 -4.10
CA MET A 49 2.22 1.46 -5.36
C MET A 49 3.07 0.82 -6.46
N LYS A 50 4.22 0.23 -6.12
CA LYS A 50 5.03 -0.53 -7.08
C LYS A 50 4.23 -1.71 -7.64
N LYS A 51 3.69 -2.55 -6.75
CA LYS A 51 2.91 -3.73 -7.14
C LYS A 51 1.64 -3.34 -7.90
N TYR A 52 0.97 -2.28 -7.49
CA TYR A 52 -0.19 -1.74 -8.20
C TYR A 52 0.16 -1.32 -9.62
N ARG A 53 1.25 -0.54 -9.81
CA ARG A 53 1.69 -0.13 -11.14
C ARG A 53 2.04 -1.32 -12.04
N GLU A 54 2.74 -2.33 -11.50
CA GLU A 54 3.07 -3.56 -12.23
C GLU A 54 1.79 -4.31 -12.68
N ASN A 55 0.78 -4.41 -11.82
CA ASN A 55 -0.50 -5.07 -12.15
C ASN A 55 -1.35 -4.23 -13.13
N VAL A 56 -1.32 -2.91 -13.04
CA VAL A 56 -2.03 -2.03 -13.99
C VAL A 56 -1.37 -2.07 -15.37
N SER A 57 -0.03 -2.11 -15.44
CA SER A 57 0.67 -2.26 -16.73
C SER A 57 0.34 -3.57 -17.43
N GLU A 58 0.09 -4.65 -16.69
CA GLU A 58 -0.30 -5.95 -17.24
C GLU A 58 -1.76 -5.94 -17.76
N ARG A 59 -2.66 -5.22 -17.07
CA ARG A 59 -4.08 -5.09 -17.46
C ARG A 59 -4.38 -4.11 -18.59
N GLN A 60 -3.45 -3.26 -19.00
CA GLN A 60 -3.64 -2.31 -20.11
C GLN A 60 -3.00 -2.78 -21.41
N LEU A 61 -2.31 -3.92 -21.39
CA LEU A 61 -1.67 -4.55 -22.57
C LEU A 61 -2.37 -5.86 -23.00
N SER A 62 -3.55 -6.16 -22.45
CA SER A 62 -4.40 -7.31 -22.84
C SER A 62 -5.66 -6.87 -23.56
#